data_AF-A0A846EGG9-F1
#
_entry.id   AF-A0A846EGG9-F1
#
_cell.length_a   1.000
_cell.length_b   1.000
_cell.length_c   1.000
_cell.angle_alpha   90.00
_cell.angle_beta   90.00
_cell.angle_gamma   90.00
#
_symmetry.space_group_name_H-M   'P 1'
#
loop_
_entity.id
_entity.type
_entity.pdbx_description
1 polymer ?
#
loop_
_entity_poly.entity_id
_entity_poly.type
_entity_poly.pdbx_seq_one_letter_code
_entity_poly.pdbx_strand_id
1 'polypeptide(L)'
;MNKINQAKLLFLNREELLKTDNPERRAELEKAEAKLNIAKQKIEEQEQMIAAMEDMKMQPEILKHEQSKLKKIQFELNEAQSEFLQAQAKIEAYAVEQGQELERLRINVKLAESDLELQQSKLQTAINKRQIQEYQAFVEKSKRSQAQNISIQNYDKSKLQYEESIRNKDYQLAQLNISLGNVEDKLANLPVIRSPRNGHIKKIKLWKGVDGKYKNTITIVSNISH
;
A
#
# COMPACT_ATOMS: atom_id res chain seq x y z
N MET A 1 -8.04 -1.73 22.80
CA MET A 1 -8.21 -0.27 23.03
C MET A 1 -7.20 0.47 22.17
N ASN A 2 -7.61 1.47 21.37
CA ASN A 2 -6.69 2.27 20.56
C ASN A 2 -5.75 3.09 21.46
N LYS A 3 -4.45 3.15 21.12
CA LYS A 3 -3.43 3.94 21.84
C LYS A 3 -3.84 5.40 22.03
N ILE A 4 -4.52 5.99 21.03
CA ILE A 4 -5.09 7.34 21.10
C ILE A 4 -6.10 7.48 22.23
N ASN A 5 -7.00 6.50 22.39
CA ASN A 5 -8.06 6.57 23.39
C ASN A 5 -7.45 6.41 24.78
N GLN A 6 -6.42 5.57 24.92
CA GLN A 6 -5.65 5.47 26.16
C GLN A 6 -4.93 6.79 26.49
N ALA A 7 -4.26 7.41 25.52
CA ALA A 7 -3.58 8.70 25.71
C ALA A 7 -4.57 9.82 26.09
N LYS A 8 -5.73 9.89 25.43
CA LYS A 8 -6.78 10.87 25.73
C LYS A 8 -7.39 10.65 27.10
N LEU A 9 -7.71 9.41 27.47
CA LEU A 9 -8.25 9.08 28.80
C LEU A 9 -7.23 9.39 29.90
N LEU A 10 -5.95 9.05 29.69
CA LEU A 10 -4.89 9.40 30.63
C LEU A 10 -4.75 10.91 30.77
N PHE A 11 -4.77 11.66 29.66
CA PHE A 11 -4.73 13.12 29.69
C PHE A 11 -5.92 13.69 30.47
N LEU A 12 -7.16 13.31 30.15
CA LEU A 12 -8.35 13.82 30.82
C LEU A 12 -8.35 13.55 32.33
N ASN A 13 -8.06 12.29 32.71
CA ASN A 13 -8.02 11.91 34.13
C ASN A 13 -6.92 12.66 34.90
N ARG A 14 -5.76 12.89 34.26
CA ARG A 14 -4.64 13.58 34.90
C ARG A 14 -4.84 15.10 34.88
N GLU A 15 -5.51 15.64 33.88
CA GLU A 15 -5.76 17.07 33.73
C GLU A 15 -6.60 17.61 34.88
N GLU A 16 -7.64 16.89 35.27
CA GLU A 16 -8.45 17.27 36.43
C GLU A 16 -7.63 17.26 37.73
N LEU A 17 -6.85 16.20 37.96
CA LEU A 17 -6.00 16.06 39.16
C LEU A 17 -4.84 17.06 39.23
N LEU A 18 -4.28 17.44 38.08
CA LEU A 18 -3.16 18.38 38.01
C LEU A 18 -3.60 19.84 37.98
N LYS A 19 -4.88 20.13 37.73
CA LYS A 19 -5.46 21.48 37.87
C LYS A 19 -5.97 21.77 39.27
N THR A 20 -6.31 20.74 40.05
CA THR A 20 -6.71 20.94 41.44
C THR A 20 -5.52 21.40 42.27
N ASP A 21 -5.72 22.53 42.95
CA ASP A 21 -4.75 23.12 43.86
C ASP A 21 -4.45 22.17 45.03
N ASN A 22 -3.20 22.11 45.51
CA ASN A 22 -2.83 21.17 46.57
C ASN A 22 -3.15 21.76 47.95
N PRO A 23 -4.18 21.26 48.67
CA PRO A 23 -4.65 21.88 49.91
C PRO A 23 -3.61 21.78 51.04
N GLU A 24 -2.78 20.73 51.06
CA GLU A 24 -1.76 20.55 52.09
C GLU A 24 -0.65 21.60 51.97
N ARG A 25 -0.18 21.85 50.74
CA ARG A 25 0.87 22.85 50.48
C ARG A 25 0.38 24.27 50.73
N ARG A 26 -0.89 24.54 50.40
CA ARG A 26 -1.53 25.81 50.71
C ARG A 26 -1.64 26.03 52.23
N ALA A 27 -2.03 25.00 52.97
CA ALA A 27 -2.05 25.06 54.44
C ALA A 27 -0.64 25.28 55.04
N GLU A 28 0.41 24.70 54.45
CA GLU A 28 1.79 24.98 54.84
C GLU A 28 2.18 26.45 54.63
N LEU A 29 1.81 27.04 53.49
CA LEU A 29 2.04 28.46 53.21
C LEU A 29 1.27 29.36 54.19
N GLU A 30 -0.03 29.11 54.39
CA GLU A 30 -0.88 29.87 55.31
C GLU A 30 -0.35 29.80 56.75
N LYS A 31 0.17 28.64 57.17
CA LYS A 31 0.82 28.48 58.47
C LYS A 31 2.12 29.27 58.57
N ALA A 32 2.96 29.25 57.53
CA ALA A 32 4.22 30.02 57.50
C ALA A 32 3.94 31.53 57.48
N GLU A 33 2.90 31.96 56.75
CA GLU A 33 2.43 33.34 56.72
C GLU A 33 1.91 33.79 58.08
N ALA A 34 1.11 32.97 58.76
CA ALA A 34 0.64 33.26 60.11
C ALA A 34 1.80 33.41 61.10
N LYS A 35 2.80 32.52 61.05
CA LYS A 35 4.02 32.63 61.86
C LYS A 35 4.78 33.93 61.58
N LEU A 36 4.95 34.29 60.31
CA LEU A 36 5.61 35.52 59.90
C LEU A 36 4.86 36.76 60.43
N ASN A 37 3.54 36.78 60.32
CA ASN A 37 2.71 37.88 60.81
C ASN A 37 2.78 38.01 62.34
N ILE A 38 2.76 36.90 63.07
CA ILE A 38 2.96 36.89 64.52
C ILE A 38 4.35 37.43 64.89
N ALA A 39 5.41 37.01 64.19
CA ALA A 39 6.77 37.49 64.46
C ALA A 39 6.90 39.00 64.17
N LYS A 40 6.27 39.51 63.10
CA LYS A 40 6.21 40.94 62.79
C LYS A 40 5.50 41.73 63.90
N GLN A 41 4.35 41.26 64.34
CA GLN A 41 3.59 41.90 65.43
C GLN A 41 4.40 41.95 66.72
N LYS A 42 5.09 40.86 67.10
CA LYS A 42 5.96 40.84 68.28
C LYS A 42 7.10 41.86 68.21
N ILE A 43 7.69 42.08 67.04
CA ILE A 43 8.71 43.12 66.86
C ILE A 43 8.10 44.49 67.06
N GLU A 44 6.96 44.75 66.42
CA GLU A 44 6.28 46.04 66.52
C GLU A 44 5.90 46.35 67.97
N GLU A 45 5.34 45.38 68.70
CA GLU A 45 5.02 45.50 70.12
C GLU A 45 6.27 45.77 70.98
N GLN A 46 7.38 45.04 70.73
CA GLN A 46 8.62 45.21 71.47
C GLN A 46 9.29 46.57 71.17
N GLU A 47 9.24 47.04 69.93
CA GLU A 47 9.74 48.35 69.52
C GLU A 47 8.94 49.48 70.17
N GLN A 48 7.61 49.38 70.17
CA GLN A 48 6.74 50.34 70.87
C GLN A 48 7.00 50.34 72.38
N MET A 49 7.20 49.17 72.99
CA MET A 49 7.53 49.05 74.40
C MET A 49 8.87 49.73 74.72
N ILE A 50 9.92 49.49 73.91
CA ILE A 50 11.23 50.14 74.08
C ILE A 50 11.11 51.65 73.94
N ALA A 51 10.39 52.15 72.92
CA ALA A 51 10.16 53.58 72.74
C ALA A 51 9.47 54.22 73.96
N ALA A 52 8.43 53.57 74.50
CA ALA A 52 7.76 54.05 75.72
C ALA A 52 8.68 54.01 76.96
N MET A 53 9.55 53.01 77.08
CA MET A 53 10.54 52.94 78.17
C MET A 53 11.63 54.00 78.07
N GLU A 54 12.04 54.35 76.85
CA GLU A 54 12.97 55.45 76.58
C GLU A 54 12.34 56.80 76.97
N ASP A 55 11.07 57.02 76.62
CA ASP A 55 10.30 58.22 77.02
C ASP A 55 10.16 58.34 78.54
N MET A 56 9.96 57.22 79.24
CA MET A 56 9.88 57.17 80.70
C MET A 56 11.23 57.26 81.42
N LYS A 57 12.34 57.38 80.68
CA LYS A 57 13.73 57.44 81.21
C LYS A 57 14.05 56.29 82.16
N MET A 58 13.64 55.08 81.78
CA MET A 58 13.97 53.84 82.50
C MET A 58 15.48 53.63 82.64
N GLN A 59 15.88 52.82 83.62
CA GLN A 59 17.29 52.51 83.87
C GLN A 59 17.97 51.90 82.63
N PRO A 60 19.22 52.28 82.33
CA PRO A 60 19.91 51.88 81.10
C PRO A 60 20.17 50.36 81.02
N GLU A 61 20.25 49.67 82.15
CA GLU A 61 20.38 48.21 82.21
C GLU A 61 19.11 47.51 81.67
N ILE A 62 17.94 48.07 81.96
CA ILE A 62 16.65 47.54 81.50
C ILE A 62 16.54 47.72 79.98
N LEU A 63 16.89 48.91 79.47
CA LEU A 63 16.89 49.19 78.04
C LEU A 63 17.83 48.24 77.26
N LYS A 64 19.03 47.95 77.78
CA LYS A 64 19.94 46.98 77.16
C LYS A 64 19.37 45.56 77.12
N HIS A 65 18.71 45.12 78.19
CA HIS A 65 18.07 43.82 78.23
C HIS A 65 16.94 43.72 77.20
N GLU A 66 16.10 44.74 77.10
CA GLU A 66 14.98 44.76 76.13
C GLU A 66 15.49 44.88 74.67
N GLN A 67 16.56 45.63 74.42
CA GLN A 67 17.25 45.62 73.12
C GLN A 67 17.83 44.24 72.79
N SER A 68 18.33 43.49 73.78
CA SER A 68 18.81 42.13 73.55
C SER A 68 17.68 41.16 73.20
N LYS A 69 16.50 41.32 73.81
CA LYS A 69 15.30 40.57 73.44
C LYS A 69 14.83 40.91 72.03
N LEU A 70 14.80 42.20 71.67
CA LEU A 70 14.46 42.63 70.33
C LEU A 70 15.35 41.96 69.28
N LYS A 71 16.67 41.87 69.52
CA LYS A 71 17.58 41.12 68.63
C LYS A 71 17.21 39.63 68.49
N LYS A 72 16.73 38.98 69.56
CA LYS A 72 16.26 37.58 69.49
C LYS A 72 15.00 37.47 68.64
N ILE A 73 14.03 38.37 68.83
CA ILE A 73 12.78 38.38 68.04
C ILE A 73 13.09 38.70 66.56
N GLN A 74 14.06 39.56 66.27
CA GLN A 74 14.54 39.81 64.90
C GLN A 74 15.13 38.54 64.26
N PHE A 75 15.82 37.70 65.02
CA PHE A 75 16.28 36.40 64.53
C PHE A 75 15.11 35.47 64.22
N GLU A 76 14.11 35.40 65.10
CA GLU A 76 12.87 34.63 64.89
C GLU A 76 12.11 35.11 63.64
N LEU A 77 12.07 36.42 63.37
CA LEU A 77 11.48 36.96 62.14
C LEU A 77 12.21 36.48 60.89
N ASN A 78 13.54 36.56 60.89
CA ASN A 78 14.34 36.11 59.75
C ASN A 78 14.15 34.61 59.47
N GLU A 79 14.04 33.81 60.54
CA GLU A 79 13.70 32.39 60.44
C GLU A 79 12.31 32.18 59.84
N ALA A 80 11.28 32.86 60.36
CA ALA A 80 9.92 32.79 59.83
C ALA A 80 9.81 33.28 58.37
N GLN A 81 10.59 34.29 57.99
CA GLN A 81 10.66 34.77 56.61
C GLN A 81 11.30 33.74 55.68
N SER A 82 12.34 33.06 56.15
CA SER A 82 12.98 31.97 55.39
C SER A 82 12.01 30.79 55.21
N GLU A 83 11.27 30.41 56.27
CA GLU A 83 10.24 29.38 56.20
C GLU A 83 9.14 29.75 55.18
N PHE A 84 8.66 31.00 55.20
CA PHE A 84 7.65 31.49 54.27
C PHE A 84 8.15 31.44 52.82
N LEU A 85 9.35 31.93 52.54
CA LEU A 85 9.95 31.89 51.20
C LEU A 85 10.14 30.44 50.72
N GLN A 86 10.50 29.52 51.61
CA GLN A 86 10.62 28.11 51.28
C GLN A 86 9.26 27.49 50.94
N ALA A 87 8.21 27.79 51.72
CA ALA A 87 6.86 27.31 51.45
C ALA A 87 6.32 27.85 50.11
N GLN A 88 6.56 29.13 49.83
CA GLN A 88 6.21 29.75 48.56
C GLN A 88 6.93 29.08 47.38
N ALA A 89 8.25 28.90 47.49
CA ALA A 89 9.05 28.25 46.46
C ALA A 89 8.59 26.80 46.19
N LYS A 90 8.14 26.06 47.21
CA LYS A 90 7.58 24.70 47.05
C LYS A 90 6.27 24.70 46.26
N ILE A 91 5.42 25.71 46.43
CA ILE A 91 4.17 25.84 45.66
C ILE A 91 4.48 26.21 44.21
N GLU A 92 5.37 27.17 43.98
CA GLU A 92 5.78 27.55 42.63
C GLU A 92 6.43 26.39 41.88
N ALA A 93 7.34 25.66 42.52
CA ALA A 93 7.96 24.47 41.95
C ALA A 93 6.92 23.40 41.57
N TYR A 94 5.89 23.22 42.41
CA TYR A 94 4.80 22.30 42.12
C TYR A 94 3.99 22.69 40.90
N ALA A 95 3.61 23.97 40.81
CA ALA A 95 2.83 24.48 39.68
C ALA A 95 3.61 24.31 38.38
N VAL A 96 4.93 24.51 38.41
CA VAL A 96 5.83 24.25 37.28
C VAL A 96 5.85 22.76 36.93
N GLU A 97 6.01 21.86 37.90
CA GLU A 97 6.00 20.42 37.68
C GLU A 97 4.67 19.94 37.06
N GLN A 98 3.53 20.40 37.60
CA GLN A 98 2.20 20.10 37.06
C GLN A 98 2.05 20.59 35.62
N GLY A 99 2.49 21.83 35.34
CA GLY A 99 2.46 22.39 33.99
C GLY A 99 3.31 21.58 33.01
N GLN A 100 4.50 21.15 33.43
CA GLN A 100 5.37 20.29 32.62
C GLN A 100 4.75 18.92 32.37
N GLU A 101 4.11 18.30 33.37
CA GLU A 101 3.43 17.01 33.21
C GLU A 101 2.23 17.12 32.25
N LEU A 102 1.43 18.19 32.37
CA LEU A 102 0.32 18.47 31.46
C LEU A 102 0.79 18.64 30.01
N GLU A 103 1.85 19.43 29.78
CA GLU A 103 2.41 19.62 28.44
C GLU A 103 2.97 18.32 27.87
N ARG A 104 3.65 17.50 28.68
CA ARG A 104 4.10 16.15 28.24
C ARG A 104 2.92 15.27 27.81
N LEU A 105 1.85 15.25 28.59
CA LEU A 105 0.66 14.45 28.25
C LEU A 105 -0.02 14.99 26.98
N ARG A 106 -0.09 16.31 26.81
CA ARG A 106 -0.61 16.94 25.60
C ARG A 106 0.20 16.58 24.36
N ILE A 107 1.53 16.60 24.45
CA ILE A 107 2.43 16.17 23.38
C ILE A 107 2.20 14.69 23.06
N ASN A 108 2.05 13.83 24.07
CA ASN A 108 1.78 12.41 23.86
C ASN A 108 0.45 12.16 23.12
N VAL A 109 -0.60 12.90 23.45
CA VAL A 109 -1.88 12.84 22.71
C VAL A 109 -1.68 13.26 21.25
N LYS A 110 -0.99 14.38 21.01
CA LYS A 110 -0.72 14.88 19.66
C LYS A 110 0.12 13.91 18.82
N LEU A 111 1.12 13.27 19.44
CA LEU A 111 1.94 12.25 18.79
C LEU A 111 1.10 11.02 18.42
N ALA A 112 0.24 10.57 19.32
CA ALA A 112 -0.66 9.45 19.04
C ALA A 112 -1.66 9.78 17.91
N GLU A 113 -2.15 11.03 17.83
CA GLU A 113 -2.99 11.53 16.73
C GLU A 113 -2.26 11.52 15.38
N SER A 114 -1.04 12.04 15.35
CA SER A 114 -0.21 12.02 14.14
C SER A 114 0.10 10.60 13.67
N ASP A 115 0.40 9.68 14.59
CA ASP A 115 0.61 8.27 14.27
C ASP A 115 -0.63 7.64 13.63
N LEU A 116 -1.83 7.93 14.16
CA LEU A 116 -3.08 7.41 13.58
C LEU A 116 -3.28 7.91 12.15
N GLU A 117 -3.09 9.21 11.92
CA GLU A 117 -3.23 9.81 10.59
C GLU A 117 -2.27 9.18 9.58
N LEU A 118 -1.02 8.95 9.98
CA LEU A 118 -0.02 8.28 9.16
C LEU A 118 -0.42 6.84 8.82
N GLN A 119 -0.96 6.08 9.78
CA GLN A 119 -1.44 4.72 9.51
C GLN A 119 -2.67 4.71 8.60
N GLN A 120 -3.58 5.67 8.75
CA GLN A 120 -4.73 5.82 7.85
C GLN A 120 -4.29 6.14 6.42
N SER A 121 -3.32 7.04 6.26
CA SER A 121 -2.74 7.37 4.95
C SER A 121 -2.05 6.16 4.29
N LYS A 122 -1.28 5.38 5.07
CA LYS A 122 -0.68 4.13 4.59
C LYS A 122 -1.73 3.11 4.16
N LEU A 123 -2.79 2.95 4.96
CA LEU A 123 -3.90 2.06 4.64
C LEU A 123 -4.58 2.47 3.33
N GLN A 124 -4.90 3.76 3.17
CA GLN A 124 -5.51 4.28 1.94
C GLN A 124 -4.61 4.05 0.72
N THR A 125 -3.30 4.27 0.88
CA THR A 125 -2.32 4.00 -0.17
C THR A 125 -2.29 2.52 -0.54
N ALA A 126 -2.35 1.61 0.43
CA ALA A 126 -2.38 0.17 0.20
C ALA A 126 -3.67 -0.26 -0.52
N ILE A 127 -4.82 0.30 -0.13
CA ILE A 127 -6.11 0.07 -0.81
C ILE A 127 -6.02 0.51 -2.28
N ASN A 128 -5.55 1.73 -2.54
CA ASN A 128 -5.43 2.25 -3.91
C ASN A 128 -4.48 1.39 -4.76
N LYS A 129 -3.33 0.99 -4.20
CA LYS A 129 -2.37 0.10 -4.88
C LYS A 129 -3.01 -1.24 -5.24
N ARG A 130 -3.75 -1.84 -4.31
CA ARG A 130 -4.45 -3.10 -4.54
C ARG A 130 -5.49 -2.97 -5.65
N GLN A 131 -6.29 -1.90 -5.65
CA GLN A 131 -7.29 -1.65 -6.70
C GLN A 131 -6.64 -1.52 -8.09
N ILE A 132 -5.52 -0.82 -8.19
CA ILE A 132 -4.76 -0.70 -9.45
C ILE A 132 -4.26 -2.07 -9.91
N GLN A 133 -3.70 -2.87 -9.01
CA GLN A 133 -3.22 -4.22 -9.33
C GLN A 133 -4.35 -5.15 -9.79
N GLU A 134 -5.49 -5.14 -9.08
CA GLU A 134 -6.67 -5.93 -9.44
C GLU A 134 -7.21 -5.52 -10.82
N TYR A 135 -7.27 -4.22 -11.11
CA TYR A 135 -7.66 -3.70 -12.41
C TYR A 135 -6.71 -4.15 -13.53
N GLN A 136 -5.39 -4.04 -13.32
CA GLN A 136 -4.39 -4.49 -14.28
C GLN A 136 -4.51 -5.99 -14.56
N ALA A 137 -4.62 -6.80 -13.51
CA ALA A 137 -4.80 -8.24 -13.64
C ALA A 137 -6.08 -8.61 -14.41
N PHE A 138 -7.17 -7.87 -14.19
CA PHE A 138 -8.43 -8.04 -14.92
C PHE A 138 -8.26 -7.73 -16.42
N VAL A 139 -7.61 -6.61 -16.75
CA VAL A 139 -7.33 -6.22 -18.15
C VAL A 139 -6.44 -7.26 -18.83
N GLU A 140 -5.39 -7.74 -18.16
CA GLU A 140 -4.51 -8.78 -18.71
C GLU A 140 -5.22 -10.12 -18.92
N LYS A 141 -6.08 -10.53 -17.99
CA LYS A 141 -6.89 -11.74 -18.15
C LYS A 141 -7.82 -11.61 -19.36
N SER A 142 -8.45 -10.45 -19.53
CA SER A 142 -9.32 -10.15 -20.68
C SER A 142 -8.54 -10.20 -22.00
N LYS A 143 -7.37 -9.57 -22.05
CA LYS A 143 -6.47 -9.61 -23.23
C LYS A 143 -6.04 -11.03 -23.58
N ARG A 144 -5.64 -11.84 -22.59
CA ARG A 144 -5.26 -13.24 -22.80
C ARG A 144 -6.41 -14.08 -23.34
N SER A 145 -7.61 -13.91 -22.81
CA SER A 145 -8.82 -14.58 -23.30
C SER A 145 -9.12 -14.21 -24.75
N GLN A 146 -9.05 -12.93 -25.10
CA GLN A 146 -9.24 -12.46 -26.48
C GLN A 146 -8.18 -13.03 -27.42
N ALA A 147 -6.90 -13.01 -27.03
CA ALA A 147 -5.82 -13.57 -27.83
C ALA A 147 -6.00 -15.08 -28.07
N GLN A 148 -6.44 -15.82 -27.05
CA GLN A 148 -6.74 -17.24 -27.18
C GLN A 148 -7.89 -17.49 -28.16
N ASN A 149 -8.97 -16.71 -28.06
CA ASN A 149 -10.11 -16.81 -28.98
C ASN A 149 -9.71 -16.52 -30.43
N ILE A 150 -8.90 -15.48 -30.66
CA ILE A 150 -8.37 -15.14 -31.99
C ILE A 150 -7.49 -16.28 -32.51
N SER A 151 -6.63 -16.86 -31.67
CA SER A 151 -5.77 -17.99 -32.07
C SER A 151 -6.58 -19.21 -32.47
N ILE A 152 -7.66 -19.54 -31.74
CA ILE A 152 -8.56 -20.65 -32.08
C ILE A 152 -9.25 -20.36 -33.43
N GLN A 153 -9.81 -19.16 -33.60
CA GLN A 153 -10.47 -18.77 -34.86
C GLN A 153 -9.52 -18.83 -36.06
N ASN A 154 -8.26 -18.42 -35.89
CA ASN A 154 -7.26 -18.49 -36.94
C ASN A 154 -6.91 -19.94 -37.28
N TYR A 155 -6.75 -20.80 -36.28
CA TYR A 155 -6.52 -22.22 -36.48
C TYR A 155 -7.68 -22.87 -37.25
N ASP A 156 -8.93 -22.60 -36.87
CA ASP A 156 -10.12 -23.13 -37.53
C ASP A 156 -10.20 -22.67 -38.99
N LYS A 157 -9.91 -21.39 -39.27
CA LYS A 157 -9.82 -20.87 -40.64
C LYS A 157 -8.76 -21.59 -41.47
N SER A 158 -7.56 -21.77 -40.93
CA SER A 158 -6.49 -22.49 -41.62
C SER A 158 -6.86 -23.95 -41.90
N LYS A 159 -7.55 -24.61 -40.96
CA LYS A 159 -8.05 -25.98 -41.14
C LYS A 159 -9.08 -26.06 -42.26
N LEU A 160 -10.07 -25.17 -42.29
CA LEU A 160 -11.08 -25.13 -43.35
C LEU A 160 -10.46 -24.90 -44.73
N GLN A 161 -9.51 -23.96 -44.84
CA GLN A 161 -8.77 -23.72 -46.09
C GLN A 161 -7.99 -24.95 -46.56
N TYR A 162 -7.39 -25.68 -45.63
CA TYR A 162 -6.69 -26.92 -45.94
C TYR A 162 -7.64 -28.01 -46.44
N GLU A 163 -8.79 -28.20 -45.78
CA GLU A 163 -9.82 -29.15 -46.21
C GLU A 163 -10.40 -28.80 -47.59
N GLU A 164 -10.62 -27.51 -47.87
CA GLU A 164 -11.02 -27.05 -49.21
C GLU A 164 -9.97 -27.39 -50.27
N SER A 165 -8.68 -27.21 -49.95
CA SER A 165 -7.58 -27.59 -50.86
C SER A 165 -7.58 -29.10 -51.16
N ILE A 166 -7.83 -29.94 -50.16
CA ILE A 166 -7.96 -31.40 -50.35
C ILE A 166 -9.16 -31.70 -51.27
N ARG A 167 -10.35 -31.17 -50.96
CA ARG A 167 -11.54 -31.39 -51.78
C ARG A 167 -11.33 -30.98 -53.24
N ASN A 168 -10.68 -29.85 -53.46
CA ASN A 168 -10.35 -29.38 -54.81
C ASN A 168 -9.40 -30.32 -55.54
N LYS A 169 -8.38 -30.86 -54.86
CA LYS A 169 -7.48 -31.88 -55.42
C LYS A 169 -8.22 -33.17 -55.76
N ASP A 170 -9.08 -33.64 -54.87
CA ASP A 170 -9.87 -34.87 -55.09
C ASP A 170 -10.80 -34.71 -56.28
N TYR A 171 -11.44 -33.55 -56.42
CA TYR A 171 -12.26 -33.21 -57.58
C TYR A 171 -11.44 -33.25 -58.88
N GLN A 172 -10.25 -32.64 -58.88
CA GLN A 172 -9.34 -32.65 -60.04
C GLN A 172 -8.92 -34.09 -60.38
N LEU A 173 -8.58 -34.91 -59.39
CA LEU A 173 -8.22 -36.32 -59.61
C LEU A 173 -9.38 -37.12 -60.19
N ALA A 174 -10.60 -36.94 -59.66
CA ALA A 174 -11.79 -37.60 -60.20
C ALA A 174 -12.04 -37.20 -61.66
N GLN A 175 -11.90 -35.91 -61.99
CA GLN A 175 -12.03 -35.40 -63.36
C GLN A 175 -10.96 -35.99 -64.30
N LEU A 176 -9.71 -36.13 -63.82
CA LEU A 176 -8.64 -36.78 -64.56
C LEU A 176 -8.92 -38.29 -64.77
N ASN A 177 -9.43 -38.99 -63.76
CA ASN A 177 -9.80 -40.40 -63.86
C ASN A 177 -10.94 -40.62 -64.87
N ILE A 178 -11.96 -39.76 -64.87
CA ILE A 178 -13.02 -39.78 -65.89
C ILE A 178 -12.42 -39.56 -67.28
N SER A 179 -11.49 -38.60 -67.42
CA SER A 179 -10.81 -38.34 -68.69
C SER A 179 -9.96 -39.53 -69.15
N LEU A 180 -9.28 -40.21 -68.23
CA LEU A 180 -8.50 -41.41 -68.49
C LEU A 180 -9.40 -42.56 -68.96
N GLY A 181 -10.49 -42.85 -68.25
CA GLY A 181 -11.45 -43.89 -68.64
C GLY A 181 -12.04 -43.64 -70.03
N ASN A 182 -12.39 -42.39 -70.35
CA ASN A 182 -12.83 -42.02 -71.70
C ASN A 182 -11.77 -42.26 -72.79
N VAL A 183 -10.48 -42.09 -72.47
CA VAL A 183 -9.37 -42.40 -73.39
C VAL A 183 -9.18 -43.91 -73.52
N GLU A 184 -9.29 -44.66 -72.43
CA GLU A 184 -9.22 -46.13 -72.44
C GLU A 184 -10.36 -46.74 -73.25
N ASP A 185 -11.60 -46.27 -73.09
CA ASP A 185 -12.75 -46.70 -73.89
C ASP A 185 -12.54 -46.40 -75.39
N LYS A 186 -11.97 -45.23 -75.72
CA LYS A 186 -11.60 -44.90 -77.10
C LYS A 186 -10.53 -45.85 -77.63
N LEU A 187 -9.52 -46.19 -76.82
CA LEU A 187 -8.47 -47.14 -77.18
C LEU A 187 -9.03 -48.56 -77.38
N ALA A 188 -9.94 -49.01 -76.52
CA ALA A 188 -10.58 -50.33 -76.62
C ALA A 188 -11.45 -50.45 -77.87
N ASN A 189 -12.11 -49.36 -78.28
CA ASN A 189 -12.89 -49.30 -79.51
C ASN A 189 -12.03 -49.17 -80.79
N LEU A 190 -10.70 -49.05 -80.67
CA LEU A 190 -9.85 -49.11 -81.86
C LEU A 190 -9.86 -50.53 -82.42
N PRO A 191 -10.24 -50.73 -83.70
CA PRO A 191 -10.24 -52.05 -84.30
C PRO A 191 -8.82 -52.62 -84.31
N VAL A 192 -8.63 -53.76 -83.63
CA VAL A 192 -7.37 -54.50 -83.68
C VAL A 192 -7.27 -55.16 -85.05
N ILE A 193 -6.56 -54.50 -85.96
CA ILE A 193 -6.27 -55.02 -87.29
C ILE A 193 -5.20 -56.11 -87.14
N ARG A 194 -5.62 -57.38 -87.10
CA ARG A 194 -4.72 -58.53 -87.21
C ARG A 194 -4.37 -58.78 -88.67
N SER A 195 -3.11 -59.11 -88.94
CA SER A 195 -2.70 -59.46 -90.30
C SER A 195 -3.28 -60.81 -90.73
N PRO A 196 -3.77 -60.95 -91.97
CA PRO A 196 -4.24 -62.24 -92.49
C PRO A 196 -3.15 -63.31 -92.66
N ARG A 197 -1.88 -62.92 -92.56
CA ARG A 197 -0.71 -63.81 -92.72
C ARG A 197 0.19 -63.74 -91.49
N ASN A 198 0.73 -64.89 -91.11
CA ASN A 198 1.83 -64.99 -90.14
C ASN A 198 3.12 -64.49 -90.81
N GLY A 199 3.80 -63.55 -90.16
CA GLY A 199 5.06 -62.96 -90.63
C GLY A 199 5.60 -61.98 -89.59
N HIS A 200 6.82 -61.50 -89.79
CA HIS A 200 7.43 -60.51 -88.88
C HIS A 200 7.15 -59.09 -89.37
N ILE A 201 6.76 -58.22 -88.45
CA ILE A 201 6.52 -56.80 -88.73
C ILE A 201 7.89 -56.12 -88.92
N LYS A 202 8.18 -55.64 -90.14
CA LYS A 202 9.46 -54.98 -90.45
C LYS A 202 9.46 -53.47 -90.15
N LYS A 203 8.31 -52.80 -90.31
CA LYS A 203 8.19 -51.36 -90.10
C LYS A 203 6.73 -50.96 -89.88
N ILE A 204 6.47 -50.19 -88.83
CA ILE A 204 5.18 -49.51 -88.60
C ILE A 204 5.43 -48.01 -88.80
N LYS A 205 4.67 -47.37 -89.69
CA LYS A 205 4.74 -45.91 -89.90
C LYS A 205 3.45 -45.29 -89.36
N LEU A 206 3.54 -44.69 -88.17
CA LEU A 206 2.46 -43.90 -87.58
C LEU A 206 2.46 -42.51 -88.23
N TRP A 207 1.31 -42.02 -88.68
CA TRP A 207 1.19 -40.65 -89.20
C TRP A 207 0.00 -39.92 -88.56
N LYS A 208 0.17 -38.62 -88.33
CA LYS A 208 -0.80 -37.74 -87.63
C LYS A 208 -1.97 -37.46 -88.58
N GLY A 209 -3.15 -37.95 -88.24
CA GLY A 209 -4.38 -37.68 -89.00
C GLY A 209 -4.89 -36.26 -88.75
N VAL A 210 -5.29 -35.59 -89.84
CA VAL A 210 -6.19 -34.43 -89.84
C VAL A 210 -7.58 -34.98 -90.20
N ASP A 211 -8.62 -34.58 -89.45
CA ASP A 211 -10.04 -34.89 -89.70
C ASP A 211 -10.48 -36.36 -89.59
N GLY A 212 -10.07 -37.03 -88.51
CA GLY A 212 -10.79 -38.19 -87.96
C GLY A 212 -10.78 -39.49 -88.77
N LYS A 213 -10.13 -39.56 -89.93
CA LYS A 213 -9.92 -40.80 -90.70
C LYS A 213 -8.46 -41.24 -90.63
N TYR A 214 -8.19 -42.28 -89.85
CA TYR A 214 -6.86 -42.89 -89.73
C TYR A 214 -6.71 -44.05 -90.73
N LYS A 215 -5.65 -44.05 -91.53
CA LYS A 215 -5.30 -45.15 -92.44
C LYS A 215 -3.87 -45.61 -92.15
N ASN A 216 -3.72 -46.81 -91.60
CA ASN A 216 -2.43 -47.41 -91.30
C ASN A 216 -2.02 -48.38 -92.41
N THR A 217 -0.83 -48.22 -92.98
CA THR A 217 -0.25 -49.18 -93.94
C THR A 217 0.77 -50.06 -93.22
N ILE A 218 0.46 -51.34 -93.06
CA ILE A 218 1.36 -52.34 -92.46
C ILE A 218 2.03 -53.12 -93.59
N THR A 219 3.36 -53.08 -93.67
CA THR A 219 4.12 -53.90 -94.63
C THR A 219 4.56 -55.19 -93.95
N ILE A 220 4.03 -56.31 -94.42
CA ILE A 220 4.29 -57.65 -93.88
C ILE A 220 5.07 -58.43 -94.93
N VAL A 221 6.19 -59.01 -94.51
CA VAL A 221 6.96 -59.94 -95.33
C VAL A 221 6.61 -61.34 -94.85
N SER A 222 5.87 -62.10 -95.66
CA SER A 222 5.60 -63.52 -95.39
C SER A 222 6.64 -64.35 -96.13
N ASN A 223 7.46 -65.11 -95.40
CA ASN A 223 8.25 -66.18 -96.01
C ASN A 223 7.32 -67.36 -96.26
N ILE A 224 6.69 -67.38 -97.44
CA ILE A 224 5.98 -68.55 -97.93
C ILE A 224 7.02 -69.36 -98.72
N SER A 225 7.62 -70.33 -98.05
CA SER A 225 8.35 -71.42 -98.71
C SER A 225 7.33 -72.47 -99.16
N HIS A 226 7.12 -72.51 -100.48
CA HIS A 226 6.41 -73.50 -101.32
C HIS A 226 5.05 -74.06 -100.86
#